data_AF-A0A7V8VY92-F1
#
_entry.id   AF-A0A7V8VY92-F1
#
_cell.length_a   1.000
_cell.length_b   1.000
_cell.length_c   1.000
_cell.angle_alpha   90.00
_cell.angle_beta   90.00
_cell.angle_gamma   90.00
#
_symmetry.space_group_name_H-M   'P 1'
#
loop_
_entity.id
_entity.type
_entity.pdbx_description
1 polymer ?
#
loop_
_entity_poly.entity_id
_entity_poly.type
_entity_poly.pdbx_seq_one_letter_code
_entity_poly.pdbx_strand_id
1 'polypeptide(L)'
;MPGDTVYHRAFGLAHRGFAIPNRTSTRFDIASITKLFTAVAVLQLIERGAFNLETAVMPYLGRGGTKIADDVTVFHLLTHTSGIADDADEEAGESYEALFVDK
;
A
#
# COMPACT_ATOMS: atom_id res chain seq x y z
N MET A 1 -31.20 -1.81 1.38
CA MET A 1 -30.72 -0.60 0.65
C MET A 1 -29.45 -0.96 -0.10
N PRO A 2 -29.08 -0.27 -1.21
CA PRO A 2 -27.71 -0.30 -1.67
C PRO A 2 -26.82 0.11 -0.49
N GLY A 3 -25.98 -0.79 0.01
CA GLY A 3 -25.07 -0.54 1.15
C GLY A 3 -25.28 -1.41 2.40
N ASP A 4 -26.32 -2.24 2.48
CA ASP A 4 -26.47 -3.16 3.63
C ASP A 4 -25.56 -4.39 3.47
N THR A 5 -24.85 -4.76 4.54
CA THR A 5 -24.05 -5.99 4.56
C THR A 5 -24.95 -7.22 4.57
N VAL A 6 -25.09 -7.88 3.41
CA VAL A 6 -25.89 -9.12 3.28
C VAL A 6 -25.16 -10.38 3.77
N TYR A 7 -23.84 -10.29 3.98
CA TYR A 7 -23.02 -11.41 4.43
C TYR A 7 -21.79 -10.92 5.21
N HIS A 8 -21.57 -11.46 6.41
CA HIS A 8 -20.42 -11.13 7.26
C HIS A 8 -20.08 -12.33 8.17
N ARG A 9 -19.04 -13.08 7.82
CA ARG A 9 -18.56 -14.24 8.61
C ARG A 9 -17.04 -14.33 8.49
N ALA A 10 -16.42 -14.98 9.48
CA ALA A 10 -15.00 -15.31 9.49
C ALA A 10 -14.82 -16.83 9.57
N PHE A 11 -13.73 -17.33 9.01
CA PHE A 11 -13.43 -18.74 8.91
C PHE A 11 -11.96 -19.02 9.26
N GLY A 12 -11.69 -20.24 9.71
CA GLY A 12 -10.34 -20.71 10.00
C GLY A 12 -9.72 -20.09 11.26
N LEU A 13 -8.39 -20.14 11.32
CA LEU A 13 -7.60 -19.63 12.43
C LEU A 13 -6.93 -18.31 12.04
N ALA A 14 -7.04 -17.30 12.89
CA ALA A 14 -6.25 -16.07 12.80
C ALA A 14 -4.77 -16.34 13.10
N HIS A 15 -4.47 -17.34 13.93
CA HIS A 15 -3.12 -17.79 14.20
C HIS A 15 -3.05 -19.31 14.33
N ARG A 16 -2.25 -19.97 13.49
CA ARG A 16 -2.14 -21.43 13.45
C ARG A 16 -1.44 -22.02 14.68
N GLY A 17 -0.24 -21.53 15.02
CA GLY A 17 0.57 -22.09 16.13
C GLY A 17 -0.07 -22.02 17.53
N PHE A 18 -0.89 -21.00 17.80
CA PHE A 18 -1.65 -20.86 19.04
C PHE A 18 -3.12 -21.27 18.90
N ALA A 19 -3.51 -21.85 17.77
CA ALA A 19 -4.88 -22.25 17.46
C ALA A 19 -5.94 -21.16 17.72
N ILE A 20 -5.62 -19.89 17.40
CA ILE A 20 -6.53 -18.76 17.65
C ILE A 20 -7.58 -18.71 16.54
N PRO A 21 -8.88 -18.83 16.84
CA PRO A 21 -9.94 -18.76 15.83
C PRO A 21 -10.05 -17.36 15.23
N ASN A 22 -10.30 -17.32 13.93
CA ASN A 22 -10.56 -16.08 13.22
C ASN A 22 -11.95 -15.52 13.60
N ARG A 23 -12.03 -14.19 13.66
CA ARG A 23 -13.25 -13.43 13.97
C ARG A 23 -13.45 -12.33 12.95
N THR A 24 -14.68 -11.91 12.76
CA THR A 24 -15.03 -10.77 11.89
C THR A 24 -14.37 -9.46 12.32
N SER A 25 -13.93 -9.36 13.57
CA SER A 25 -13.17 -8.22 14.12
C SER A 25 -11.65 -8.38 14.04
N THR A 26 -11.13 -9.48 13.48
CA THR A 26 -9.70 -9.73 13.34
C THR A 26 -9.10 -8.72 12.37
N ARG A 27 -7.98 -8.11 12.75
CA ARG A 27 -7.24 -7.19 11.89
C ARG A 27 -6.18 -7.96 11.13
N PHE A 28 -6.05 -7.64 9.85
CA PHE A 28 -5.02 -8.14 8.96
C PHE A 28 -4.31 -6.95 8.34
N ASP A 29 -3.04 -7.13 8.00
CA ASP A 29 -2.35 -6.21 7.11
C ASP A 29 -2.99 -6.32 5.73
N ILE A 30 -3.45 -5.19 5.21
CA ILE A 30 -4.18 -5.12 3.93
C ILE A 30 -3.26 -4.87 2.73
N ALA A 31 -1.95 -4.93 2.96
CA ALA A 31 -0.89 -4.72 1.97
C ALA A 31 -1.19 -3.50 1.07
N SER A 32 -1.16 -3.71 -0.25
CA SER A 32 -1.34 -2.66 -1.26
C SER A 32 -2.70 -1.96 -1.23
N ILE A 33 -3.73 -2.45 -0.53
CA ILE A 33 -4.98 -1.70 -0.33
C ILE A 33 -4.70 -0.36 0.37
N THR A 34 -3.65 -0.29 1.19
CA THR A 34 -3.19 0.93 1.85
C THR A 34 -2.94 2.08 0.86
N LYS A 35 -2.53 1.79 -0.39
CA LYS A 35 -2.27 2.82 -1.42
C LYS A 35 -3.51 3.69 -1.71
N LEU A 36 -4.72 3.13 -1.59
CA LEU A 36 -5.96 3.90 -1.74
C LEU A 36 -6.10 4.99 -0.68
N PHE A 37 -5.74 4.69 0.57
CA PHE A 37 -5.78 5.66 1.66
C PHE A 37 -4.73 6.77 1.45
N THR A 38 -3.52 6.39 1.01
CA THR A 38 -2.49 7.36 0.63
C THR A 38 -2.96 8.27 -0.49
N ALA A 39 -3.58 7.72 -1.55
CA ALA A 39 -4.11 8.51 -2.65
C ALA A 39 -5.18 9.51 -2.19
N VAL A 40 -6.13 9.08 -1.34
CA VAL A 40 -7.15 9.97 -0.77
C VAL A 40 -6.51 11.09 0.07
N ALA A 41 -5.53 10.77 0.92
CA ALA A 41 -4.84 11.77 1.72
C ALA A 41 -4.12 12.81 0.84
N VAL A 42 -3.46 12.37 -0.24
CA VAL A 42 -2.81 13.26 -1.21
C VAL A 42 -3.84 14.15 -1.91
N LEU A 43 -4.97 13.59 -2.36
CA LEU A 43 -6.03 14.36 -3.03
C LEU A 43 -6.69 15.38 -2.08
N GLN A 44 -6.85 15.05 -0.79
CA GLN A 44 -7.31 15.99 0.23
C GLN A 44 -6.33 17.15 0.46
N LEU A 45 -5.02 16.91 0.35
CA LEU A 45 -4.01 17.98 0.41
C LEU A 45 -4.06 18.88 -0.83
N ILE A 46 -4.32 18.30 -2.00
CA ILE A 46 -4.54 19.05 -3.25
C ILE A 46 -5.79 19.93 -3.12
N GLU A 47 -6.90 19.39 -2.61
CA GLU A 47 -8.13 20.15 -2.37
C GLU A 47 -7.90 21.35 -1.44
N ARG A 48 -7.01 21.21 -0.45
CA ARG A 48 -6.63 22.28 0.49
C ARG A 48 -5.61 23.27 -0.08
N GLY A 49 -5.18 23.11 -1.33
CA GLY A 49 -4.24 24.00 -2.00
C GLY A 49 -2.78 23.86 -1.54
N ALA A 50 -2.41 22.73 -0.91
CA ALA A 50 -1.03 22.52 -0.49
C ALA A 50 -0.07 22.34 -1.68
N PHE A 51 -0.54 21.66 -2.74
CA PHE A 51 0.12 21.43 -4.02
C PHE A 51 -0.92 20.93 -5.05
N ASN A 52 -0.49 20.60 -6.27
CA ASN A 52 -1.36 20.04 -7.32
C ASN A 52 -0.72 18.79 -7.97
N LEU A 53 -1.41 18.17 -8.92
CA LEU A 53 -0.96 16.94 -9.60
C LEU A 53 0.34 17.15 -10.39
N GLU A 54 0.56 18.35 -10.90
CA GLU A 54 1.70 18.76 -11.71
C GLU A 54 2.89 19.22 -10.85
N THR A 55 2.73 19.25 -9.53
CA THR A 55 3.79 19.67 -8.61
C THR A 55 4.93 18.66 -8.63
N ALA A 56 6.15 19.13 -8.90
CA ALA A 56 7.37 18.32 -8.82
C ALA A 56 7.61 17.88 -7.37
N VAL A 57 7.99 16.61 -7.17
CA VAL A 57 8.06 16.00 -5.83
C VAL A 57 9.41 16.19 -5.14
N MET A 58 10.48 16.37 -5.91
CA MET A 58 11.85 16.49 -5.38
C MET A 58 12.04 17.63 -4.36
N PRO A 59 11.43 18.82 -4.51
CA PRO A 59 11.49 19.87 -3.49
C PRO A 59 10.92 19.45 -2.13
N TYR A 60 10.00 18.49 -2.09
CA TYR A 60 9.36 18.00 -0.86
C TYR A 60 10.09 16.80 -0.24
N LEU A 61 10.74 15.98 -1.06
CA LEU A 61 11.39 14.74 -0.62
C LEU A 61 12.85 14.93 -0.17
N GLY A 62 13.47 16.07 -0.51
CA GLY A 62 14.89 16.31 -0.23
C GLY A 62 15.79 15.67 -1.29
N ARG A 63 16.77 16.44 -1.80
CA ARG A 63 17.55 16.10 -3.00
C ARG A 63 18.76 15.17 -2.79
N GLY A 64 18.81 14.40 -1.72
CA GLY A 64 20.00 13.61 -1.38
C GLY A 64 20.08 12.27 -2.13
N GLY A 65 20.93 12.18 -3.16
CA GLY A 65 21.49 10.89 -3.64
C GLY A 65 20.57 9.95 -4.44
N THR A 66 19.37 10.38 -4.86
CA THR A 66 18.46 9.54 -5.65
C THR A 66 18.72 9.70 -7.16
N LYS A 67 18.32 8.70 -7.95
CA LYS A 67 18.30 8.75 -9.43
C LYS A 67 16.94 9.18 -10.00
N ILE A 68 16.04 9.65 -9.14
CA ILE A 68 14.68 10.07 -9.53
C ILE A 68 14.82 11.36 -10.35
N ALA A 69 14.15 11.42 -11.50
CA ALA A 69 14.19 12.60 -12.36
C ALA A 69 13.53 13.81 -11.67
N ASP A 70 14.10 15.01 -11.89
CA ASP A 70 13.64 16.25 -11.25
C ASP A 70 12.22 16.67 -11.68
N ASP A 71 11.73 16.15 -12.81
CA ASP A 71 10.42 16.41 -13.39
C ASP A 71 9.35 15.37 -12.97
N VAL A 72 9.68 14.44 -12.06
CA VAL A 72 8.67 13.56 -11.45
C VAL A 72 7.67 14.38 -10.65
N THR A 73 6.39 14.22 -10.97
CA THR A 73 5.27 14.95 -10.36
C THR A 73 4.47 14.06 -9.43
N VAL A 74 3.58 14.66 -8.65
CA VAL A 74 2.60 13.93 -7.83
C VAL A 74 1.76 12.98 -8.70
N PHE A 75 1.37 13.41 -9.91
CA PHE A 75 0.66 12.56 -10.86
C PHE A 75 1.46 11.31 -11.23
N HIS A 76 2.75 11.45 -11.53
CA HIS A 76 3.62 10.31 -11.86
C HIS A 76 3.69 9.28 -10.73
N LEU A 77 3.75 9.74 -9.47
CA LEU A 77 3.75 8.84 -8.30
C LEU A 77 2.39 8.13 -8.11
N LEU A 78 1.28 8.85 -8.20
CA LEU A 78 -0.06 8.28 -7.99
C LEU A 78 -0.46 7.28 -9.08
N THR A 79 0.15 7.38 -10.26
CA THR A 79 -0.19 6.55 -11.44
C THR A 79 0.88 5.52 -11.79
N HIS A 80 1.94 5.40 -10.99
CA HIS A 80 3.06 4.50 -11.27
C HIS A 80 3.74 4.75 -12.63
N THR A 81 3.90 6.02 -13.02
CA THR A 81 4.54 6.44 -14.28
C THR A 81 5.82 7.26 -14.07
N SER A 82 6.35 7.28 -12.86
CA SER A 82 7.58 8.01 -12.50
C SER A 82 8.88 7.42 -13.03
N GLY A 83 8.84 6.18 -13.53
CA GLY A 83 10.05 5.45 -13.94
C GLY A 83 10.92 4.97 -12.77
N ILE A 84 10.44 5.09 -11.53
CA ILE A 84 11.08 4.50 -10.36
C ILE A 84 10.84 2.99 -10.40
N ALA A 85 11.92 2.21 -10.47
CA ALA A 85 11.85 0.76 -10.43
C ALA A 85 11.43 0.27 -9.03
N ASP A 86 10.92 -0.95 -8.95
CA ASP A 86 10.71 -1.59 -7.65
C ASP A 86 12.07 -1.86 -7.00
N ASP A 87 12.27 -1.39 -5.77
CA ASP A 87 13.51 -1.58 -5.01
C ASP A 87 13.56 -2.97 -4.35
N ALA A 88 12.40 -3.64 -4.23
CA ALA A 88 12.28 -4.99 -3.75
C ALA A 88 11.75 -5.85 -4.90
N ASP A 89 12.64 -6.62 -5.52
CA ASP A 89 12.22 -7.70 -6.40
C ASP A 89 11.52 -8.76 -5.52
N GLU A 90 10.21 -8.60 -5.25
CA GLU A 90 9.39 -9.57 -4.49
C GLU A 90 9.44 -10.98 -5.14
N GLU A 91 9.92 -11.07 -6.39
CA GLU A 91 10.17 -12.30 -7.13
C GLU A 91 11.60 -12.86 -6.99
N ALA A 92 12.46 -12.26 -6.17
CA ALA A 92 13.82 -12.75 -5.86
C ALA A 92 13.85 -14.02 -4.98
N GLY A 93 12.85 -14.90 -5.14
CA GLY A 93 12.86 -16.27 -4.63
C GLY A 93 12.32 -16.46 -3.21
N GLU A 94 11.58 -15.49 -2.66
CA GLU A 94 10.97 -15.66 -1.35
C GLU A 94 9.78 -16.64 -1.41
N SER A 95 10.02 -17.92 -1.12
CA SER A 95 8.94 -18.87 -0.82
C SER A 95 8.50 -18.70 0.63
N TYR A 96 7.47 -17.89 0.82
CA TYR A 96 6.83 -17.71 2.13
C TYR A 96 6.26 -19.03 2.68
N GLU A 97 5.90 -19.98 1.81
CA GLU A 97 5.41 -21.31 2.18
C GLU A 97 6.48 -22.12 2.91
N ALA A 98 7.75 -21.98 2.53
CA ALA A 98 8.87 -22.68 3.15
C ALA A 98 9.02 -22.35 4.65
N LEU A 99 8.58 -21.17 5.09
CA LEU A 99 8.59 -20.77 6.50
C LEU A 99 7.62 -21.58 7.39
N PHE A 100 6.71 -22.33 6.78
CA PHE A 100 5.64 -23.05 7.47
C PHE A 100 5.71 -24.59 7.30
N VAL A 101 6.74 -25.13 6.63
CA VAL A 101 6.85 -26.57 6.36
C VAL A 101 7.27 -27.37 7.61
N ASP A 102 7.98 -26.75 8.56
CA ASP A 102 8.55 -27.43 9.73
C ASP A 102 7.91 -27.04 11.09
N LYS A 103 6.64 -26.62 11.13
CA LYS A 103 5.94 -26.30 12.38
C LYS A 103 4.62 -27.04 12.57
#